data_AF-A0A960K2J6-F1
#
_entry.id   AF-A0A960K2J6-F1
#
_cell.length_a   1.000
_cell.length_b   1.000
_cell.length_c   1.000
_cell.angle_alpha   90.00
_cell.angle_beta   90.00
_cell.angle_gamma   90.00
#
_symmetry.space_group_name_H-M   'P 1'
#
loop_
_entity.id
_entity.type
_entity.pdbx_description
1 polymer ?
#
loop_
_entity_poly.entity_id
_entity_poly.type
_entity_poly.pdbx_seq_one_letter_code
_entity_poly.pdbx_strand_id
1 'polypeptide(L)'
;CLTRYEREEWQSDKETRRAEVARVYRVVLLVGDDLNDFISGGRAGVEDRQALFDSTLERWGQEWILLPNPMYGSWEKALTLGTGDLSPQENLELKLQALEAYP
;
A
#
# COMPACT_ATOMS: atom_id res chain seq x y z
N CYS A 1 -8.92 17.22 12.19
CA CYS A 1 -8.07 16.97 11.03
C CYS A 1 -8.43 15.58 10.49
N LEU A 2 -7.78 15.05 9.45
CA LEU A 2 -7.95 13.67 8.97
C LEU A 2 -6.63 12.90 9.15
N THR A 3 -5.99 13.12 10.30
CA THR A 3 -4.63 12.64 10.55
C THR A 3 -4.59 11.28 11.20
N ARG A 4 -3.51 10.55 10.95
CA ARG A 4 -3.23 9.26 11.60
C ARG A 4 -3.18 9.47 13.12
N TYR A 5 -3.81 8.56 13.87
CA TYR A 5 -3.91 8.55 15.33
C TYR A 5 -4.71 9.68 15.98
N GLU A 6 -5.43 10.49 15.19
CA GLU A 6 -6.31 11.50 15.76
C GLU A 6 -7.59 10.89 16.36
N ARG A 7 -8.06 9.77 15.80
CA ARG A 7 -9.11 8.92 16.39
C ARG A 7 -8.59 7.48 16.50
N GLU A 8 -9.15 6.71 17.42
CA GLU A 8 -8.72 5.32 17.69
C GLU A 8 -8.80 4.44 16.44
N GLU A 9 -9.82 4.63 15.62
CA GLU A 9 -10.06 3.92 14.37
C GLU A 9 -9.21 4.46 13.18
N TRP A 10 -8.53 5.59 13.33
CA TRP A 10 -7.71 6.21 12.28
C TRP A 10 -6.25 5.77 12.38
N GLN A 11 -6.06 4.48 12.14
CA GLN A 11 -4.76 3.82 12.16
C GLN A 11 -3.93 4.15 10.91
N SER A 12 -2.85 3.39 10.68
CA SER A 12 -2.02 3.58 9.49
C SER A 12 -2.79 3.33 8.19
N ASP A 13 -3.73 2.38 8.23
CA ASP A 13 -4.68 2.14 7.14
C ASP A 13 -5.56 3.38 6.93
N LYS A 14 -5.89 3.68 5.67
CA LYS A 14 -6.57 4.91 5.26
C LYS A 14 -8.06 4.71 5.00
N GLU A 15 -8.58 3.48 5.04
CA GLU A 15 -9.97 3.16 4.70
C GLU A 15 -10.98 3.85 5.61
N THR A 16 -10.79 3.79 6.93
CA THR A 16 -11.70 4.44 7.88
C THR A 16 -11.76 5.95 7.68
N ARG A 17 -10.63 6.57 7.32
CA ARG A 17 -10.55 8.00 6.99
C ARG A 17 -11.19 8.32 5.64
N ARG A 18 -10.98 7.49 4.62
CA ARG A 18 -11.67 7.62 3.31
C ARG A 18 -13.19 7.48 3.48
N ALA A 19 -13.63 6.52 4.29
CA ALA A 19 -15.04 6.29 4.59
C ALA A 19 -15.67 7.50 5.28
N GLU A 20 -14.99 8.11 6.26
CA GLU A 20 -15.49 9.33 6.93
C GLU A 20 -15.71 10.48 5.93
N VAL A 21 -14.74 10.72 5.04
CA VAL A 21 -14.89 11.74 3.97
C VAL A 21 -16.05 11.40 3.04
N ALA A 22 -16.18 10.12 2.67
CA ALA A 22 -17.21 9.64 1.75
C ALA A 22 -18.65 9.74 2.31
N ARG A 23 -18.83 9.92 3.63
CA ARG A 23 -20.16 10.14 4.23
C ARG A 23 -20.83 11.42 3.76
N VAL A 24 -20.03 12.43 3.44
CA VAL A 24 -20.51 13.79 3.14
C VAL A 24 -20.02 14.31 1.79
N TYR A 25 -18.96 13.74 1.24
CA TYR A 25 -18.40 14.14 -0.04
C TYR A 25 -18.32 12.96 -1.00
N ARG A 26 -18.44 13.26 -2.30
CA ARG A 26 -18.05 12.32 -3.35
C ARG A 26 -16.55 12.46 -3.60
N VAL A 27 -15.78 11.43 -3.28
CA VAL A 27 -14.36 11.37 -3.64
C VAL A 27 -14.25 11.03 -5.12
N VAL A 28 -13.74 11.97 -5.94
CA VAL A 28 -13.64 11.81 -7.39
C VAL A 28 -12.27 11.30 -7.85
N LEU A 29 -11.23 11.49 -7.03
CA LEU A 29 -9.87 11.05 -7.28
C LEU A 29 -9.23 10.56 -6.00
N LEU A 30 -8.46 9.49 -6.11
CA LEU A 30 -7.43 9.09 -5.14
C LEU A 30 -6.07 9.24 -5.80
N VAL A 31 -5.11 9.81 -5.08
CA VAL A 31 -3.75 10.05 -5.56
C VAL A 31 -2.78 9.62 -4.46
N GLY A 32 -1.78 8.82 -4.82
CA GLY A 32 -0.87 8.23 -3.85
C GLY A 32 0.27 7.46 -4.50
N ASP A 33 1.23 7.07 -3.69
CA ASP A 33 2.43 6.34 -4.12
C ASP A 33 2.45 4.89 -3.62
N ASP A 34 1.53 4.53 -2.71
CA ASP A 34 1.40 3.19 -2.16
C ASP A 34 0.00 2.62 -2.40
N LEU A 35 -0.13 1.30 -2.61
CA LEU A 35 -1.42 0.65 -2.83
C LEU A 35 -2.41 0.92 -1.67
N ASN A 36 -1.93 1.06 -0.42
CA ASN A 36 -2.79 1.36 0.73
C ASN A 36 -3.43 2.75 0.70
N ASP A 37 -2.95 3.64 -0.18
CA ASP A 37 -3.58 4.94 -0.42
C ASP A 37 -4.94 4.78 -1.10
N PHE A 38 -5.12 3.68 -1.82
CA PHE A 38 -6.27 3.39 -2.65
C PHE A 38 -7.18 2.32 -2.03
N ILE A 39 -6.60 1.25 -1.50
CA ILE A 39 -7.32 0.09 -0.96
C ILE A 39 -6.56 -0.58 0.18
N SER A 40 -7.27 -1.06 1.18
CA SER A 40 -6.70 -1.79 2.32
C SER A 40 -6.12 -3.13 1.87
N GLY A 41 -5.14 -3.64 2.61
CA GLY A 41 -4.54 -4.95 2.34
C GLY A 41 -3.28 -4.92 1.47
N GLY A 42 -2.84 -3.75 1.01
CA GLY A 42 -1.59 -3.62 0.26
C GLY A 42 -0.31 -3.96 1.06
N ARG A 43 -0.44 -4.29 2.34
CA ARG A 43 0.65 -4.77 3.23
C ARG A 43 0.76 -6.29 3.30
N ALA A 44 -0.18 -7.02 2.70
CA ALA A 44 -0.15 -8.48 2.62
C ALA A 44 1.02 -8.96 1.74
N GLY A 45 1.14 -10.27 1.53
CA GLY A 45 2.20 -10.84 0.70
C GLY A 45 2.17 -10.33 -0.74
N VAL A 46 3.24 -10.60 -1.50
CA VAL A 46 3.37 -10.17 -2.90
C VAL A 46 2.19 -10.66 -3.75
N GLU A 47 1.77 -11.91 -3.57
CA GLU A 47 0.64 -12.50 -4.31
C GLU A 47 -0.69 -11.80 -3.99
N ASP A 48 -0.99 -11.58 -2.71
CA ASP A 48 -2.21 -10.86 -2.28
C ASP A 48 -2.23 -9.42 -2.80
N ARG A 49 -1.07 -8.75 -2.78
CA ARG A 49 -0.90 -7.41 -3.33
C ARG A 49 -1.18 -7.40 -4.84
N GLN A 50 -0.65 -8.39 -5.56
CA GLN A 50 -0.89 -8.53 -7.00
C GLN A 50 -2.36 -8.80 -7.30
N ALA A 51 -3.01 -9.70 -6.56
CA ALA A 51 -4.44 -10.00 -6.73
C ALA A 51 -5.32 -8.76 -6.47
N LEU A 52 -5.00 -7.96 -5.46
CA LEU A 52 -5.68 -6.69 -5.20
C LEU A 52 -5.49 -5.69 -6.37
N PHE A 53 -4.27 -5.58 -6.89
CA PHE A 53 -3.99 -4.75 -8.06
C PHE A 53 -4.81 -5.21 -9.28
N ASP A 54 -4.81 -6.51 -9.57
CA ASP A 54 -5.54 -7.10 -10.70
C ASP A 54 -7.05 -6.86 -10.59
N SER A 55 -7.61 -6.97 -9.38
CA SER A 55 -9.03 -6.71 -9.12
C SER A 55 -9.45 -5.24 -9.31
N THR A 56 -8.48 -4.32 -9.45
CA THR A 56 -8.71 -2.87 -9.53
C THR A 56 -8.20 -2.24 -10.82
N LEU A 57 -7.83 -3.05 -11.82
CA LEU A 57 -7.23 -2.60 -13.09
C LEU A 57 -7.97 -1.44 -13.76
N GLU A 58 -9.31 -1.49 -13.76
CA GLU A 58 -10.14 -0.48 -14.43
C GLU A 58 -10.08 0.92 -13.81
N ARG A 59 -9.60 1.03 -12.56
CA ARG A 59 -9.58 2.29 -11.80
C ARG A 59 -8.33 3.13 -12.06
N TRP A 60 -7.22 2.47 -12.41
CA TRP A 60 -5.92 3.10 -12.56
C TRP A 60 -5.86 4.03 -13.77
N GLY A 61 -5.28 5.21 -13.57
CA GLY A 61 -5.20 6.26 -14.60
C GLY A 61 -6.51 7.00 -14.87
N GLN A 62 -7.62 6.61 -14.21
CA GLN A 62 -8.91 7.27 -14.32
C GLN A 62 -9.29 7.98 -13.03
N GLU A 63 -9.60 7.21 -11.99
CA GLU A 63 -9.93 7.72 -10.65
C GLU A 63 -8.82 7.48 -9.64
N TRP A 64 -7.90 6.55 -9.92
CA TRP A 64 -6.73 6.24 -9.10
C TRP A 64 -5.46 6.65 -9.84
N ILE A 65 -4.75 7.64 -9.31
CA ILE A 65 -3.53 8.17 -9.91
C ILE A 65 -2.32 7.75 -9.06
N LEU A 66 -1.53 6.83 -9.58
CA LEU A 66 -0.32 6.33 -8.92
C LEU A 66 0.88 7.23 -9.20
N LEU A 67 1.62 7.56 -8.14
CA LEU A 67 2.91 8.23 -8.20
C LEU A 67 4.03 7.19 -8.00
N PRO A 68 5.12 7.23 -8.78
CA PRO A 68 6.21 6.28 -8.62
C PRO A 68 7.02 6.59 -7.35
N ASN A 69 7.14 5.62 -6.45
CA ASN A 69 8.04 5.68 -5.30
C ASN A 69 8.81 4.35 -5.12
N PRO A 70 10.05 4.26 -5.66
CA PRO A 70 10.89 3.08 -5.51
C PRO A 70 11.71 3.08 -4.21
N MET A 71 11.61 4.12 -3.37
CA MET A 71 12.49 4.30 -2.21
C MET A 71 12.02 3.52 -0.97
N TYR A 72 10.72 3.49 -0.74
CA TYR A 72 10.08 2.79 0.37
C TYR A 72 8.61 2.57 0.07
N GLY A 73 7.93 1.74 0.87
CA GLY A 73 6.48 1.59 0.78
C GLY A 73 6.00 0.30 1.42
N SER A 74 4.70 0.03 1.32
CA SER A 74 4.19 -1.26 1.74
C SER A 74 4.55 -2.40 0.77
N TRP A 75 4.97 -2.07 -0.46
CA TRP A 75 5.54 -3.05 -1.39
C TRP A 75 6.78 -3.72 -0.80
N GLU A 76 7.64 -2.96 -0.11
CA GLU A 76 8.83 -3.49 0.56
C GLU A 76 8.44 -4.44 1.70
N LYS A 77 7.41 -4.08 2.47
CA LYS A 77 6.88 -4.92 3.56
C LYS A 77 6.22 -6.20 3.05
N ALA A 78 5.58 -6.14 1.87
CA ALA A 78 5.00 -7.30 1.21
C ALA A 78 6.07 -8.32 0.81
N LEU A 79 7.24 -7.84 0.38
CA LEU A 79 8.40 -8.67 0.05
C LEU A 79 8.97 -9.37 1.30
N THR A 80 8.97 -8.70 2.46
CA THR A 80 9.51 -9.26 3.71
C THR A 80 8.47 -9.91 4.62
N LEU A 81 7.28 -10.24 4.08
CA LEU A 81 6.15 -10.86 4.79
C LEU A 81 5.70 -10.10 6.06
N GLY A 82 5.90 -8.79 6.11
CA GLY A 82 5.47 -7.96 7.23
C GLY A 82 6.14 -8.29 8.58
N THR A 83 7.26 -9.01 8.57
CA THR A 83 8.06 -9.27 9.76
C THR A 83 8.68 -7.94 10.22
N GLY A 84 8.01 -7.32 11.21
CA GLY A 84 8.32 -5.95 11.66
C GLY A 84 9.65 -5.80 12.38
N ASP A 85 10.32 -6.91 12.71
CA ASP A 85 11.51 -6.96 13.54
C ASP A 85 12.71 -7.64 12.84
N LEU A 86 12.83 -7.48 11.52
CA LEU A 86 14.05 -7.92 10.82
C LEU A 86 15.22 -6.99 11.14
N SER A 87 16.39 -7.59 11.38
CA SER A 87 17.65 -6.86 11.33
C SER A 87 17.91 -6.28 9.93
N PRO A 88 18.74 -5.24 9.80
CA PRO A 88 19.12 -4.70 8.49
C PRO A 88 19.69 -5.76 7.54
N GLN A 89 20.41 -6.76 8.07
CA GLN A 89 20.99 -7.86 7.31
C GLN A 89 19.92 -8.80 6.76
N GLU A 90 18.98 -9.26 7.60
CA GLU A 90 17.90 -10.15 7.17
C GLU A 90 17.00 -9.48 6.11
N ASN A 91 16.70 -8.18 6.28
CA ASN A 91 15.94 -7.42 5.30
C ASN A 91 16.70 -7.32 3.97
N LEU A 92 18.02 -7.05 4.00
CA LEU A 92 18.85 -7.05 2.79
C LEU A 92 18.84 -8.43 2.09
N GLU A 93 18.99 -9.51 2.84
CA GLU A 93 18.98 -10.86 2.29
C GLU A 93 17.65 -11.20 1.59
N LEU A 94 16.52 -10.90 2.23
CA LEU A 94 15.20 -11.10 1.61
C LEU A 94 15.01 -10.25 0.35
N LYS A 95 15.48 -8.99 0.36
CA LYS A 95 15.45 -8.14 -0.83
C LYS A 95 16.28 -8.71 -1.98
N LEU A 96 17.47 -9.24 -1.68
CA LEU A 96 18.33 -9.86 -2.69
C LEU A 96 17.72 -11.16 -3.23
N GLN A 97 17.07 -11.97 -2.38
CA GLN A 97 16.38 -13.20 -2.78
C GLN A 97 15.18 -12.93 -3.69
N ALA A 98 14.52 -11.78 -3.53
CA ALA A 98 13.40 -11.37 -4.37
C ALA A 98 13.83 -10.85 -5.76
N LEU A 99 15.12 -10.72 -6.04
CA LEU A 99 15.60 -10.30 -7.36
C LEU A 99 15.50 -11.45 -8.35
N GLU A 100 14.79 -11.21 -9.46
CA GLU A 100 14.84 -12.09 -10.62
C GLU A 100 16.10 -11.79 -11.43
N ALA A 101 17.04 -12.74 -11.45
CA ALA A 101 18.26 -12.59 -12.24
C ALA A 101 17.96 -12.74 -13.74
N TYR A 102 18.54 -11.86 -14.56
CA TYR A 102 18.50 -12.02 -16.00
C TYR A 102 19.31 -13.26 -16.42
N PRO A 103 18.78 -14.13 -17.32
CA PRO A 103 19.43 -15.37 -17.73
C PRO A 103 20.74 -15.17 -18.52
#